data_AF-A0A8J9T237-F1
#
_entry.id   AF-A0A8J9T237-F1
#
_cell.length_a   1.000
_cell.length_b   1.000
_cell.length_c   1.000
_cell.angle_alpha   90.00
_cell.angle_beta   90.00
_cell.angle_gamma   90.00
#
_symmetry.space_group_name_H-M   'P 1'
#
loop_
_entity.id
_entity.type
_entity.pdbx_description
1 polymer ?
#
loop_
_entity_poly.entity_id
_entity_poly.type
_entity_poly.pdbx_seq_one_letter_code
_entity_poly.pdbx_strand_id
1 'polypeptide(L)'
;PAMFVANHNSWMDIPYLGSTIGWRNYKIIAKKELSKVPALGKAIYLGGHVMVDRTDRKSQLKTLKTGIQYLKDGVHLCTFPEGTRSRTGKVLPFKNGAFKMAYKAGAPIIPLSIVGANKMMPAHWMFPFRSGHGITKVIVHDPI
;
A
#
# COMPACT_ATOMS: atom_id res chain seq x y z
N PRO A 1 -6.41 -7.11 -13.99
CA PRO A 1 -6.04 -6.79 -12.59
C PRO A 1 -4.51 -6.78 -12.45
N ALA A 2 -3.95 -6.03 -11.50
CA ALA A 2 -2.50 -5.89 -11.31
C ALA A 2 -2.16 -5.69 -9.83
N MET A 3 -0.93 -6.04 -9.46
CA MET A 3 -0.34 -5.75 -8.15
C MET A 3 0.49 -4.47 -8.23
N PHE A 4 -0.03 -3.39 -7.67
CA PHE A 4 0.68 -2.13 -7.54
C PHE A 4 1.56 -2.13 -6.28
N VAL A 5 2.84 -1.80 -6.45
CA VAL A 5 3.81 -1.72 -5.36
C VAL A 5 4.53 -0.38 -5.40
N ALA A 6 4.46 0.37 -4.30
CA ALA A 6 5.07 1.69 -4.18
C ALA A 6 6.00 1.77 -2.97
N ASN A 7 7.00 2.66 -3.00
CA ASN A 7 7.75 3.03 -1.81
C ASN A 7 6.86 3.77 -0.80
N HIS A 8 7.26 3.80 0.47
CA HIS A 8 6.46 4.38 1.56
C HIS A 8 7.25 5.33 2.43
N ASN A 9 6.93 6.62 2.40
CA ASN A 9 7.61 7.66 3.17
C ASN A 9 6.64 8.69 3.81
N SER A 10 5.34 8.60 3.54
CA SER A 10 4.31 9.52 4.05
C SER A 10 2.96 8.80 4.21
N TRP A 11 2.04 9.35 5.00
CA TRP A 11 0.65 8.90 4.87
C TRP A 11 -0.01 9.39 3.59
N MET A 12 0.52 10.46 2.98
CA MET A 12 0.01 10.96 1.69
C MET A 12 0.22 9.97 0.55
N ASP A 13 1.08 8.96 0.74
CA ASP A 13 1.28 7.90 -0.25
C ASP A 13 -0.01 7.15 -0.58
N ILE A 14 -0.90 6.96 0.40
CA ILE A 14 -2.18 6.26 0.22
C ILE A 14 -3.10 7.03 -0.74
N PRO A 15 -3.42 8.32 -0.52
CA PRO A 15 -4.25 9.07 -1.45
C PRO A 15 -3.58 9.30 -2.81
N TYR A 16 -2.25 9.48 -2.87
CA TYR A 16 -1.55 9.56 -4.16
C TYR A 16 -1.68 8.26 -4.96
N LEU A 17 -1.49 7.11 -4.31
CA LEU A 17 -1.68 5.80 -4.93
C LEU A 17 -3.13 5.62 -5.41
N GLY A 18 -4.11 5.94 -4.55
CA GLY A 18 -5.53 5.88 -4.87
C GLY A 18 -5.93 6.75 -6.06
N SER A 19 -5.40 7.97 -6.15
CA SER A 19 -5.63 8.85 -7.28
C SER A 19 -5.01 8.34 -8.58
N THR A 20 -3.83 7.71 -8.49
CA THR A 20 -3.11 7.17 -9.66
C THR A 20 -3.84 5.98 -10.28
N ILE A 21 -4.45 5.14 -9.45
CA ILE A 21 -5.27 4.00 -9.89
C ILE A 21 -6.72 4.39 -10.19
N GLY A 22 -7.06 5.67 -10.17
CA GLY A 22 -8.38 6.19 -10.50
C GLY A 22 -9.49 5.83 -9.50
N TRP A 23 -9.14 5.52 -8.25
CA TRP A 23 -10.04 5.16 -7.14
C TRP A 23 -10.99 3.99 -7.38
N ARG A 24 -10.85 3.25 -8.48
CA ARG A 24 -11.78 2.19 -8.87
C ARG A 24 -11.17 0.81 -8.65
N ASN A 25 -11.96 -0.06 -8.02
CA ASN A 25 -11.73 -1.50 -7.92
C ASN A 25 -10.34 -1.94 -7.43
N TYR A 26 -9.86 -1.37 -6.31
CA TYR A 26 -8.61 -1.79 -5.69
C TYR A 26 -8.76 -2.11 -4.19
N LYS A 27 -7.88 -2.97 -3.66
CA LYS A 27 -7.73 -3.20 -2.23
C LYS A 27 -6.28 -2.97 -1.78
N ILE A 28 -6.13 -2.38 -0.59
CA ILE A 28 -4.84 -2.20 0.06
C ILE A 28 -4.57 -3.38 0.99
N ILE A 29 -3.31 -3.83 1.03
CA ILE A 29 -2.81 -4.72 2.09
C ILE A 29 -2.26 -3.84 3.22
N ALA A 30 -2.98 -3.78 4.33
CA ALA A 30 -2.76 -2.89 5.47
C ALA A 30 -2.28 -3.65 6.71
N LYS A 31 -1.51 -2.98 7.58
CA LYS A 31 -1.07 -3.53 8.86
C LYS A 31 -2.28 -3.65 9.81
N LYS A 32 -2.43 -4.77 10.53
CA LYS A 32 -3.56 -5.00 11.46
C LYS A 32 -3.73 -3.88 12.49
N GLU A 33 -2.65 -3.26 12.95
CA GLU A 33 -2.69 -2.17 13.93
C GLU A 33 -3.43 -0.92 13.43
N LEU A 34 -3.56 -0.75 12.11
CA LEU A 34 -4.38 0.33 11.54
C LEU A 34 -5.88 0.13 11.84
N SER A 35 -6.32 -1.09 12.19
CA SER A 35 -7.69 -1.33 12.65
C SER A 35 -8.03 -0.58 13.93
N LYS A 36 -7.02 -0.18 14.72
CA LYS A 36 -7.19 0.53 15.99
C LYS A 36 -7.34 2.05 15.81
N VAL A 37 -7.06 2.57 14.63
CA VAL A 37 -7.17 4.01 14.34
C VAL A 37 -8.64 4.34 14.09
N PRO A 38 -9.27 5.25 14.87
CA PRO A 38 -10.65 5.65 14.66
C PRO A 38 -10.87 6.19 13.23
N ALA A 39 -12.06 5.93 12.66
CA ALA A 39 -12.42 6.18 11.26
C ALA A 39 -11.60 5.40 10.21
N LEU A 40 -10.27 5.42 10.26
CA LEU A 40 -9.41 4.71 9.30
C LEU A 40 -9.60 3.19 9.39
N GLY A 41 -9.60 2.62 10.59
CA GLY A 41 -9.84 1.18 10.78
C GLY A 41 -11.20 0.74 10.25
N LYS A 42 -12.23 1.57 10.46
CA LYS A 42 -13.59 1.34 9.94
C LYS A 42 -13.63 1.44 8.41
N ALA A 43 -12.95 2.43 7.83
CA ALA A 43 -12.83 2.57 6.38
C ALA A 43 -12.07 1.39 5.75
N ILE A 44 -11.00 0.91 6.40
CA ILE A 44 -10.26 -0.27 5.97
C ILE A 44 -11.17 -1.50 5.94
N TYR A 45 -11.93 -1.72 7.01
CA TYR A 45 -12.85 -2.83 7.14
C TYR A 45 -14.01 -2.77 6.13
N LEU A 46 -14.74 -1.64 6.09
CA LEU A 46 -15.87 -1.45 5.17
C LEU A 46 -15.44 -1.46 3.70
N GLY A 47 -14.24 -0.97 3.41
CA GLY A 47 -13.64 -1.02 2.08
C GLY A 47 -13.20 -2.42 1.66
N GLY A 48 -13.33 -3.45 2.50
CA GLY A 48 -12.93 -4.83 2.20
C GLY A 48 -11.42 -5.00 2.00
N HIS A 49 -10.61 -4.08 2.55
CA HIS A 49 -9.16 -4.11 2.44
C HIS A 49 -8.57 -5.28 3.25
N VAL A 50 -7.38 -5.74 2.85
CA VAL A 50 -6.76 -6.92 3.47
C VAL A 50 -5.91 -6.49 4.66
N MET A 51 -6.26 -6.92 5.86
CA MET A 51 -5.45 -6.67 7.06
C MET A 51 -4.54 -7.85 7.35
N VAL A 52 -3.25 -7.58 7.48
CA VAL A 52 -2.24 -8.58 7.84
C VAL A 52 -1.72 -8.36 9.24
N ASP A 53 -1.82 -9.41 10.07
CA ASP A 53 -1.04 -9.52 11.28
C ASP A 53 0.33 -10.11 10.91
N ARG A 54 1.39 -9.33 11.12
CA ARG A 54 2.73 -9.74 10.72
C ARG A 54 3.41 -10.62 11.76
N THR A 55 2.87 -10.75 12.97
CA THR A 55 3.40 -11.65 13.99
C THR A 55 2.72 -13.02 13.96
N ASP A 56 1.57 -13.14 13.29
CA ASP A 56 0.83 -14.39 13.16
C ASP A 56 0.97 -15.01 11.76
N ARG A 57 1.60 -16.19 11.71
CA ARG A 57 1.78 -16.96 10.46
C ARG A 57 0.44 -17.35 9.82
N LYS A 58 -0.59 -17.64 10.61
CA LYS A 58 -1.93 -18.00 10.07
C LYS A 58 -2.54 -16.80 9.35
N SER A 59 -2.47 -15.60 9.94
CA SER A 59 -2.92 -14.34 9.33
C SER A 59 -2.16 -14.02 8.04
N GLN A 60 -0.83 -14.20 8.02
CA GLN A 60 -0.02 -14.00 6.81
C GLN A 60 -0.46 -14.95 5.67
N LEU A 61 -0.69 -16.23 5.98
CA LEU A 61 -1.17 -17.21 4.99
C LEU A 61 -2.58 -16.90 4.50
N LYS A 62 -3.48 -16.48 5.40
CA LYS A 62 -4.82 -16.03 5.04
C LYS A 62 -4.76 -14.82 4.11
N THR A 63 -3.96 -13.81 4.47
CA THR A 63 -3.71 -12.63 3.64
C THR A 63 -3.22 -13.00 2.26
N LEU A 64 -2.25 -13.91 2.17
CA LEU A 64 -1.72 -14.39 0.89
C LEU A 64 -2.83 -15.02 0.03
N LYS A 65 -3.62 -15.93 0.59
CA LYS A 65 -4.73 -16.59 -0.11
C LYS A 65 -5.79 -15.59 -0.58
N THR A 66 -6.22 -14.69 0.31
CA THR A 66 -7.21 -13.65 -0.02
C THR A 66 -6.69 -12.70 -1.10
N GLY A 67 -5.43 -12.29 -1.03
CA GLY A 67 -4.85 -11.42 -2.05
C GLY A 67 -4.74 -12.10 -3.42
N ILE A 68 -4.35 -13.38 -3.46
CA ILE A 68 -4.37 -14.16 -4.72
C ILE A 68 -5.78 -14.22 -5.29
N GLN A 69 -6.80 -14.46 -4.45
CA GLN A 69 -8.18 -14.53 -4.90
C GLN A 69 -8.66 -13.19 -5.46
N TYR A 70 -8.39 -12.08 -4.78
CA TYR A 70 -8.73 -10.75 -5.30
C TYR A 70 -8.13 -10.46 -6.67
N LEU A 71 -6.87 -10.79 -6.88
CA LEU A 71 -6.23 -10.63 -8.19
C LEU A 71 -6.89 -11.49 -9.26
N LYS A 72 -7.29 -12.73 -8.93
CA LYS A 72 -8.02 -13.61 -9.85
C LYS A 72 -9.42 -13.09 -10.17
N ASP A 73 -10.07 -12.44 -9.21
CA ASP A 73 -11.43 -11.89 -9.34
C ASP A 73 -11.46 -10.53 -10.06
N GLY A 74 -10.35 -10.08 -10.66
CA GLY A 74 -10.32 -8.80 -11.37
C GLY A 74 -10.06 -7.58 -10.48
N VAL A 75 -9.78 -7.76 -9.19
CA VAL A 75 -9.55 -6.66 -8.24
C VAL A 75 -8.07 -6.29 -8.21
N HIS A 76 -7.75 -5.00 -8.34
CA HIS A 76 -6.37 -4.53 -8.20
C HIS A 76 -5.93 -4.62 -6.74
N LEU A 77 -4.66 -4.96 -6.52
CA LEU A 77 -4.06 -4.90 -5.19
C LEU A 77 -3.00 -3.82 -5.13
N CYS A 78 -2.88 -3.20 -3.97
CA CYS A 78 -1.97 -2.12 -3.69
C CYS A 78 -1.25 -2.40 -2.38
N THR A 79 0.07 -2.26 -2.36
CA THR A 79 0.82 -2.36 -1.11
C THR A 79 2.13 -1.62 -1.15
N PHE A 80 2.64 -1.39 0.05
CA PHE A 80 3.95 -0.80 0.30
C PHE A 80 4.86 -1.92 0.81
N PRO A 81 5.74 -2.49 -0.05
CA PRO A 81 6.44 -3.73 0.26
C PRO A 81 7.50 -3.55 1.36
N GLU A 82 7.90 -2.32 1.67
CA GLU A 82 8.70 -1.95 2.86
C GLU A 82 7.98 -2.32 4.17
N GLY A 83 6.65 -2.29 4.14
CA GLY A 83 5.78 -2.59 5.26
C GLY A 83 5.71 -1.51 6.34
N THR A 84 6.56 -0.50 6.31
CA THR A 84 6.50 0.67 7.18
C THR A 84 6.96 1.89 6.40
N ARG A 85 6.60 3.08 6.88
CA ARG A 85 7.11 4.33 6.33
C ARG A 85 8.57 4.51 6.68
N SER A 86 9.37 4.89 5.70
CA SER A 86 10.72 5.37 5.91
C SER A 86 10.71 6.72 6.64
N ARG A 87 11.50 6.84 7.71
CA ARG A 87 11.70 8.09 8.45
C ARG A 87 12.83 8.94 7.91
N THR A 88 13.73 8.33 7.13
CA THR A 88 14.91 8.98 6.54
C THR A 88 14.69 9.36 5.07
N GLY A 89 13.57 8.95 4.47
CA GLY A 89 13.30 9.11 3.05
C GLY A 89 14.00 8.09 2.14
N LYS A 90 14.88 7.23 2.71
CA LYS A 90 15.50 6.12 1.97
C LYS A 90 14.53 4.94 1.88
N VAL A 91 14.47 4.30 0.73
CA VAL A 91 13.67 3.09 0.52
C VAL A 91 14.22 1.96 1.40
N LEU A 92 13.34 1.31 2.15
CA LEU A 92 13.66 0.17 3.01
C LEU A 92 13.64 -1.15 2.23
N PRO A 93 14.23 -2.23 2.77
CA PRO A 93 14.17 -3.55 2.15
C PRO A 93 12.72 -4.04 1.96
N PHE A 94 12.45 -4.63 0.79
CA PHE A 94 11.13 -5.12 0.45
C PHE A 94 10.83 -6.49 1.06
N LYS A 95 9.57 -6.70 1.42
CA LYS A 95 9.03 -8.00 1.82
C LYS A 95 8.42 -8.71 0.60
N ASN A 96 8.65 -10.02 0.50
CA ASN A 96 8.27 -10.81 -0.67
C ASN A 96 6.77 -11.12 -0.82
N GLY A 97 5.93 -10.72 0.14
CA GLY A 97 4.51 -11.11 0.18
C GLY A 97 3.72 -10.68 -1.07
N ALA A 98 3.87 -9.42 -1.48
CA ALA A 98 3.20 -8.85 -2.66
C ALA A 98 3.57 -9.60 -3.93
N PHE A 99 4.87 -9.80 -4.13
CA PHE A 99 5.45 -10.48 -5.29
C PHE A 99 4.99 -11.94 -5.38
N LYS A 100 4.92 -12.65 -4.24
CA LYS A 100 4.37 -14.01 -4.19
C LYS A 100 2.88 -14.07 -4.55
N MET A 101 2.08 -13.06 -4.17
CA MET A 101 0.67 -12.99 -4.56
C MET A 101 0.53 -12.78 -6.06
N ALA A 102 1.25 -11.81 -6.62
CA ALA A 102 1.24 -11.52 -8.06
C ALA A 102 1.65 -12.74 -8.88
N TYR A 103 2.78 -13.37 -8.54
CA TYR A 103 3.28 -14.57 -9.20
C TYR A 103 2.26 -15.72 -9.18
N LYS A 104 1.68 -16.03 -8.00
CA LYS A 104 0.70 -17.12 -7.88
C LYS A 104 -0.65 -16.81 -8.54
N ALA A 105 -0.98 -15.54 -8.73
CA ALA A 105 -2.19 -15.12 -9.43
C ALA A 105 -1.99 -15.00 -10.95
N GLY A 106 -0.75 -15.04 -11.45
CA GLY A 106 -0.45 -14.71 -12.84
C GLY A 106 -0.74 -13.25 -13.19
N ALA A 107 -0.69 -12.35 -12.19
CA ALA A 107 -0.99 -10.94 -12.36
C ALA A 107 0.31 -10.13 -12.50
N PRO A 108 0.37 -9.13 -13.40
CA PRO A 108 1.53 -8.27 -13.55
C PRO A 108 1.74 -7.42 -12.29
N ILE A 109 3.00 -7.07 -12.04
CA ILE A 109 3.40 -6.11 -11.03
C ILE A 109 3.58 -4.75 -11.71
N ILE A 110 2.96 -3.70 -11.17
CA ILE A 110 3.15 -2.33 -11.64
C ILE A 110 3.89 -1.56 -10.53
N PRO A 111 5.20 -1.28 -10.69
CA PRO A 111 5.94 -0.49 -9.72
C PRO A 111 5.54 0.98 -9.79
N LEU A 112 5.50 1.66 -8.63
CA LEU A 112 5.39 3.11 -8.55
C LEU A 112 6.50 3.71 -7.69
N SER A 113 6.93 4.91 -8.05
CA SER A 113 7.80 5.74 -7.21
C SER A 113 7.08 7.02 -6.81
N ILE A 114 6.94 7.22 -5.50
CA ILE A 114 6.34 8.42 -4.88
C ILE A 114 7.46 9.25 -4.29
N VAL A 115 7.71 10.41 -4.90
CA VAL A 115 8.80 11.32 -4.56
C VAL A 115 8.23 12.63 -4.04
N GLY A 116 8.73 13.10 -2.89
CA GLY A 116 8.34 14.39 -2.30
C GLY A 116 7.14 14.35 -1.34
N ALA A 117 6.43 13.23 -1.23
CA ALA A 117 5.30 13.10 -0.31
C ALA A 117 5.68 13.31 1.17
N ASN A 118 6.90 12.96 1.56
CA ASN A 118 7.45 13.24 2.90
C ASN A 118 7.66 14.75 3.19
N LYS A 119 7.82 15.58 2.15
CA LYS A 119 7.88 17.05 2.27
C LYS A 119 6.49 17.66 2.42
N MET A 120 5.47 16.99 1.87
CA MET A 120 4.07 17.35 2.07
C MET A 120 3.59 16.99 3.47
N MET A 121 3.90 15.77 3.91
CA MET A 121 3.63 15.33 5.27
C MET A 121 4.69 14.33 5.74
N PRO A 122 5.50 14.67 6.75
CA PRO A 122 6.52 13.78 7.28
C PRO A 122 5.93 12.48 7.84
N ALA A 123 6.70 11.38 7.77
CA ALA A 123 6.27 10.05 8.18
C ALA A 123 5.74 9.94 9.62
N HIS A 124 6.19 10.81 10.53
CA HIS A 124 5.83 10.79 11.95
C HIS A 124 4.55 11.57 12.27
N TRP A 125 4.02 12.35 11.33
CA TRP A 125 2.77 13.09 11.51
C TRP A 125 1.59 12.22 11.07
N MET A 126 0.56 12.12 11.91
CA MET A 126 -0.68 11.43 11.55
C MET A 126 -1.65 12.34 10.79
N PHE A 127 -1.58 13.65 11.03
CA PHE A 127 -2.39 14.68 10.39
C PHE A 127 -1.50 15.77 9.80
N PRO A 128 -1.95 16.50 8.76
CA PRO A 128 -1.21 17.61 8.19
C PRO A 128 -1.26 18.80 9.14
N PHE A 129 -0.39 18.81 10.16
CA PHE A 129 -0.32 19.88 11.16
C PHE A 129 0.24 21.20 10.62
N ARG A 130 0.88 21.16 9.45
CA ARG A 130 1.35 22.34 8.71
C ARG A 130 1.13 22.12 7.22
N SER A 131 1.03 23.22 6.48
CA SER A 131 1.06 23.18 5.02
C SER A 131 2.32 22.45 4.56
N GLY A 132 2.12 21.45 3.71
CA GLY A 132 3.20 20.78 3.01
C GLY A 132 3.92 21.76 2.08
N HIS A 133 5.23 21.60 1.93
CA HIS A 133 6.02 22.43 1.03
C HIS A 133 6.66 21.54 -0.04
N GLY A 134 6.46 21.86 -1.31
CA GLY A 134 7.09 21.19 -2.45
C GLY A 134 6.11 20.50 -3.39
N ILE A 135 6.67 19.75 -4.33
CA ILE A 135 5.92 19.03 -5.36
C ILE A 135 6.06 17.53 -5.10
N THR A 136 4.92 16.83 -5.06
CA THR A 136 4.91 15.37 -5.11
C THR A 136 4.87 14.91 -6.56
N LYS A 137 5.74 13.97 -6.92
CA LYS A 137 5.70 13.27 -8.21
C LYS A 137 5.37 11.80 -7.96
N VAL A 138 4.41 11.28 -8.71
CA VAL A 138 4.13 9.84 -8.78
C VAL A 138 4.58 9.38 -10.16
N ILE A 139 5.51 8.44 -10.18
CA ILE A 139 6.05 7.83 -11.41
C ILE A 139 5.51 6.42 -11.48
N VAL A 140 4.80 6.09 -12.56
CA VAL A 140 4.33 4.73 -12.86
C VAL A 140 5.33 4.10 -13.82
N HIS A 141 5.82 2.92 -13.47
CA HIS A 141 6.79 2.18 -14.27
C HIS A 141 6.10 1.10 -15.11
N ASP A 142 6.84 0.56 -16.07
CA ASP A 142 6.36 -0.54 -16.90
C ASP A 142 6.03 -1.79 -16.07
N PRO A 143 5.03 -2.59 -16.51
CA PRO A 143 4.70 -3.84 -15.84
C PRO A 143 5.83 -4.87 -15.89
N ILE A 144 5.94 -5.67 -14.82
CA ILE A 144 6.87 -6.81 -14.68
C ILE A 144 6.07 -8.10 -14.44
#